data_AF-A0A2L0IHF4-F1
#
_entry.id   AF-A0A2L0IHF4-F1
#
_cell.length_a   1.000
_cell.length_b   1.000
_cell.length_c   1.000
_cell.angle_alpha   90.00
_cell.angle_beta   90.00
_cell.angle_gamma   90.00
#
_symmetry.space_group_name_H-M   'P 1'
#
loop_
_entity.id
_entity.type
_entity.pdbx_description
1 polymer ?
#
loop_
_entity_poly.entity_id
_entity_poly.type
_entity_poly.pdbx_seq_one_letter_code
_entity_poly.pdbx_strand_id
1 'polypeptide(L)'
;MGIYYIYAGILLFFANLDVLADRKKKILIVIVSCIIALFVGLRYELGVDWLFYRDFYNGGAITLTIEPGYQLISKFFSSLGLYFWHFTLVITLFILTSLIFILKKYSPYPVFVLCVYFLVSFGFNVEALRQIVAVTFFYLALNFYLKEKNRLYYLTCLIGALFHISALLLLIFPFFIKRKIIKIGRFSLLVGVLLALVDIYPLGKLFKLVALIYSNPYIYKLVLYSSGELSGSVLSFNLMFKILIYCLFIKNKRNVLLYFAKRGVSLFYILVFEAAFLLMLNIDIFLGQFGTISSRFDEYFIPAMLIIVSYIIASYNKRHNRTLLACCFSLYVFLSFQRFTDNDYFMAQFVPYSNSIAEMLHGSSYDLERENAVKLHWQLRK
;
A
#
# COMPACT_ATOMS: atom_id res chain seq x y z
N MET A 1 -4.58 -6.15 -21.15
CA MET A 1 -4.18 -4.77 -20.82
C MET A 1 -5.32 -3.76 -20.79
N GLY A 2 -6.11 -3.57 -21.86
CA GLY A 2 -7.10 -2.48 -21.94
C GLY A 2 -8.04 -2.34 -20.72
N ILE A 3 -8.48 -3.46 -20.13
CA ILE A 3 -9.37 -3.44 -18.96
C ILE A 3 -8.73 -2.81 -17.71
N TYR A 4 -7.42 -2.96 -17.49
CA TYR A 4 -6.70 -2.32 -16.39
C TYR A 4 -6.64 -0.80 -16.57
N TYR A 5 -6.46 -0.32 -17.80
CA TYR A 5 -6.46 1.12 -18.10
C TYR A 5 -7.85 1.73 -18.01
N ILE A 6 -8.90 0.99 -18.40
CA ILE A 6 -10.29 1.40 -18.17
C ILE A 6 -10.55 1.52 -16.67
N TYR A 7 -10.16 0.53 -15.87
CA TYR A 7 -10.28 0.57 -14.41
C TYR A 7 -9.57 1.79 -13.81
N ALA A 8 -8.31 2.03 -14.18
CA ALA A 8 -7.54 3.18 -13.72
C ALA A 8 -8.19 4.51 -14.13
N GLY A 9 -8.62 4.65 -15.38
CA GLY A 9 -9.30 5.84 -15.88
C GLY A 9 -10.59 6.14 -15.12
N ILE A 10 -11.42 5.12 -14.85
CA ILE A 10 -12.66 5.25 -14.09
C ILE A 10 -12.36 5.69 -12.64
N LEU A 11 -11.40 5.06 -11.96
CA LEU A 11 -11.05 5.44 -10.59
C LEU A 11 -10.53 6.87 -10.51
N LEU A 12 -9.66 7.29 -11.43
CA LEU A 12 -9.12 8.65 -11.47
C LEU A 12 -10.18 9.68 -11.85
N PHE A 13 -11.14 9.34 -12.70
CA PHE A 13 -12.30 10.19 -12.97
C PHE A 13 -13.09 10.45 -11.67
N PHE A 14 -13.45 9.40 -10.93
CA PHE A 14 -14.15 9.55 -9.65
C PHE A 14 -13.31 10.25 -8.57
N ALA A 15 -11.98 10.06 -8.59
CA ALA A 15 -11.08 10.77 -7.68
C ALA A 15 -11.17 12.29 -7.89
N ASN A 16 -11.10 12.74 -9.14
CA ASN A 16 -11.19 14.17 -9.47
C ASN A 16 -12.61 14.71 -9.27
N LEU A 17 -13.65 13.89 -9.47
CA LEU A 17 -15.02 14.25 -9.13
C LEU A 17 -15.20 14.53 -7.63
N ASP A 18 -14.52 13.84 -6.72
CA ASP A 18 -14.61 14.12 -5.27
C ASP A 18 -13.98 15.46 -4.87
N VAL A 19 -12.96 15.89 -5.62
CA VAL A 19 -12.34 17.22 -5.46
C VAL A 19 -13.25 18.30 -6.03
N LEU A 20 -13.95 18.00 -7.13
CA LEU A 20 -14.88 18.91 -7.80
C LEU A 20 -16.22 19.01 -7.03
N ALA A 21 -16.74 17.92 -6.50
CA ALA A 21 -18.09 17.83 -5.97
C ALA A 21 -18.15 18.21 -4.48
N ASP A 22 -18.92 19.25 -4.17
CA ASP A 22 -19.20 19.67 -2.79
C ASP A 22 -20.34 18.85 -2.13
N ARG A 23 -21.12 18.11 -2.93
CA ARG A 23 -22.29 17.31 -2.49
C ARG A 23 -22.19 15.85 -2.97
N LYS A 24 -23.04 14.97 -2.45
CA LYS A 24 -23.19 13.55 -2.87
C LYS A 24 -21.97 12.64 -2.68
N LYS A 25 -21.01 13.00 -1.81
CA LYS A 25 -19.85 12.14 -1.48
C LYS A 25 -20.21 10.71 -1.06
N LYS A 26 -21.35 10.52 -0.37
CA LYS A 26 -21.85 9.19 0.02
C LYS A 26 -22.13 8.30 -1.21
N ILE A 27 -22.73 8.87 -2.26
CA ILE A 27 -23.05 8.15 -3.50
C ILE A 27 -21.75 7.78 -4.23
N LEU A 28 -20.80 8.73 -4.34
CA LEU A 28 -19.49 8.47 -4.94
C LEU A 28 -18.75 7.33 -4.23
N ILE A 29 -18.76 7.33 -2.89
CA ILE A 29 -18.17 6.24 -2.09
C ILE A 29 -18.81 4.89 -2.43
N VAL A 30 -20.15 4.82 -2.51
CA VAL A 30 -20.83 3.55 -2.85
C VAL A 30 -20.44 3.08 -4.24
N ILE A 31 -20.51 3.95 -5.25
CA ILE A 31 -20.17 3.61 -6.64
C ILE A 31 -18.73 3.09 -6.74
N VAL A 32 -17.77 3.83 -6.19
CA VAL A 32 -16.35 3.45 -6.21
C VAL A 32 -16.11 2.16 -5.43
N SER A 33 -16.78 1.98 -4.29
CA SER A 33 -16.67 0.74 -3.51
C SER A 33 -17.18 -0.46 -4.30
N CYS A 34 -18.30 -0.33 -5.03
CA CYS A 34 -18.80 -1.38 -5.90
C CYS A 34 -17.80 -1.70 -7.02
N ILE A 35 -17.25 -0.68 -7.69
CA ILE A 35 -16.25 -0.87 -8.75
C ILE A 35 -15.02 -1.62 -8.21
N ILE A 36 -14.49 -1.23 -7.06
CA ILE A 36 -13.32 -1.87 -6.45
C ILE A 36 -13.65 -3.29 -5.98
N ALA A 37 -14.81 -3.50 -5.33
CA ALA A 37 -15.23 -4.82 -4.88
C ALA A 37 -15.39 -5.79 -6.06
N LEU A 38 -15.97 -5.34 -7.17
CA LEU A 38 -16.13 -6.15 -8.37
C LEU A 38 -14.79 -6.42 -9.07
N PHE A 39 -13.90 -5.42 -9.19
CA PHE A 39 -12.65 -5.56 -9.93
C PHE A 39 -11.53 -6.25 -9.12
N VAL A 40 -11.35 -5.84 -7.87
CA VAL A 40 -10.28 -6.36 -7.00
C VAL A 40 -10.79 -7.51 -6.15
N GLY A 41 -12.00 -7.41 -5.59
CA GLY A 41 -12.55 -8.42 -4.69
C GLY A 41 -12.86 -9.75 -5.37
N LEU A 42 -13.43 -9.69 -6.57
CA LEU A 42 -13.85 -10.85 -7.37
C LEU A 42 -12.87 -11.20 -8.49
N ARG A 43 -11.62 -10.76 -8.38
CA ARG A 43 -10.55 -11.20 -9.28
C ARG A 43 -10.39 -12.72 -9.26
N TYR A 44 -9.92 -13.29 -10.35
CA TYR A 44 -9.68 -14.72 -10.49
C TYR A 44 -8.26 -14.96 -11.02
N GLU A 45 -7.48 -15.78 -10.32
CA GLU A 45 -6.12 -16.21 -10.71
C GLU A 45 -5.22 -15.07 -11.18
N LEU A 46 -5.04 -14.05 -10.32
CA LEU A 46 -4.13 -12.93 -10.58
C LEU A 46 -2.98 -12.90 -9.57
N GLY A 47 -1.78 -12.70 -10.10
CA GLY A 47 -0.52 -12.65 -9.36
C GLY A 47 0.08 -14.01 -9.05
N VAL A 48 1.09 -14.06 -8.18
CA VAL A 48 1.84 -15.31 -7.89
C VAL A 48 1.43 -16.03 -6.60
N ASP A 49 0.83 -15.31 -5.65
CA ASP A 49 0.52 -15.86 -4.32
C ASP A 49 -0.85 -16.58 -4.26
N TRP A 50 -1.73 -16.35 -5.24
CA TRP A 50 -3.11 -16.86 -5.19
C TRP A 50 -3.17 -18.38 -5.14
N LEU A 51 -2.27 -19.07 -5.85
CA LEU A 51 -2.23 -20.53 -5.91
C LEU A 51 -2.00 -21.12 -4.52
N PHE A 52 -1.00 -20.57 -3.83
CA PHE A 52 -0.67 -20.96 -2.46
C PHE A 52 -1.83 -20.71 -1.49
N TYR A 53 -2.47 -19.54 -1.57
CA TYR A 53 -3.60 -19.22 -0.71
C TYR A 53 -4.82 -20.11 -1.00
N ARG A 54 -5.13 -20.38 -2.27
CA ARG A 54 -6.22 -21.25 -2.70
C ARG A 54 -6.00 -22.67 -2.20
N ASP A 55 -4.82 -23.23 -2.43
CA ASP A 55 -4.50 -24.60 -2.06
C ASP A 55 -4.55 -24.77 -0.54
N PHE A 56 -4.00 -23.84 0.23
CA PHE A 56 -4.13 -23.83 1.68
C PHE A 56 -5.60 -23.72 2.14
N TYR A 57 -6.36 -22.82 1.53
CA TYR A 57 -7.78 -22.61 1.86
C TYR A 57 -8.61 -23.87 1.62
N ASN A 58 -8.28 -24.65 0.59
CA ASN A 58 -8.94 -25.90 0.23
C ASN A 58 -8.40 -27.14 0.98
N GLY A 59 -7.49 -26.97 1.95
CA GLY A 59 -6.95 -28.07 2.75
C GLY A 59 -5.73 -28.78 2.16
N GLY A 60 -5.08 -28.19 1.15
CA GLY A 60 -3.81 -28.66 0.59
C GLY A 60 -2.63 -28.56 1.58
N ALA A 61 -1.52 -29.20 1.23
CA ALA A 61 -0.32 -29.25 2.07
C ALA A 61 0.29 -27.85 2.30
N ILE A 62 0.73 -27.59 3.53
CA ILE A 62 1.37 -26.33 3.91
C ILE A 62 2.79 -26.31 3.34
N THR A 63 3.02 -25.55 2.27
CA THR A 63 4.34 -25.41 1.63
C THR A 63 5.10 -24.16 2.06
N LEU A 64 4.43 -23.18 2.68
CA LEU A 64 5.03 -21.97 3.23
C LEU A 64 4.46 -21.68 4.62
N THR A 65 5.26 -21.06 5.48
CA THR A 65 4.80 -20.58 6.80
C THR A 65 3.75 -19.49 6.63
N ILE A 66 2.51 -19.79 7.05
CA ILE A 66 1.38 -18.86 7.09
C ILE A 66 1.20 -18.35 8.52
N GLU A 67 0.94 -17.07 8.69
CA GLU A 67 0.69 -16.45 9.98
C GLU A 67 -0.64 -16.93 10.58
N PRO A 68 -0.69 -17.16 11.91
CA PRO A 68 -1.80 -17.86 12.57
C PRO A 68 -3.15 -17.15 12.42
N GLY A 69 -3.18 -15.82 12.38
CA GLY A 69 -4.39 -15.04 12.17
C GLY A 69 -5.01 -15.28 10.79
N TYR A 70 -4.18 -15.35 9.74
CA TYR A 70 -4.66 -15.70 8.40
C TYR A 70 -5.17 -17.15 8.34
N GLN A 71 -4.44 -18.09 8.97
CA GLN A 71 -4.87 -19.48 9.04
C GLN A 71 -6.25 -19.63 9.70
N LEU A 72 -6.48 -18.94 10.82
CA LEU A 72 -7.73 -18.97 11.55
C LEU A 72 -8.90 -18.52 10.67
N ILE A 73 -8.79 -17.34 10.04
CA ILE A 73 -9.88 -16.82 9.21
C ILE A 73 -10.09 -17.67 7.96
N SER A 74 -9.01 -18.14 7.32
CA SER A 74 -9.10 -18.98 6.12
C SER A 74 -9.83 -20.28 6.42
N LYS A 75 -9.49 -20.96 7.53
CA LYS A 75 -10.16 -22.20 7.96
C LYS A 75 -11.62 -21.95 8.33
N PHE A 76 -11.92 -20.84 8.99
CA PHE A 76 -13.29 -20.47 9.32
C PHE A 76 -14.15 -20.31 8.04
N PHE A 77 -13.72 -19.49 7.08
CA PHE A 77 -14.47 -19.29 5.84
C PHE A 77 -14.54 -20.57 4.98
N SER A 78 -13.47 -21.37 4.95
CA SER A 78 -13.45 -22.66 4.27
C SER A 78 -14.45 -23.65 4.90
N SER A 79 -14.55 -23.68 6.23
CA SER A 79 -15.53 -24.54 6.94
C SER A 79 -16.99 -24.16 6.70
N LEU A 80 -17.25 -22.92 6.26
CA LEU A 80 -18.57 -22.48 5.81
C LEU A 80 -18.90 -22.91 4.37
N GLY A 81 -17.99 -23.62 3.69
CA GLY A 81 -18.14 -24.03 2.30
C GLY A 81 -18.01 -22.88 1.29
N LEU A 82 -17.48 -21.73 1.71
CA LEU A 82 -17.33 -20.57 0.81
C LEU A 82 -16.19 -20.78 -0.16
N TYR A 83 -16.42 -20.45 -1.43
CA TYR A 83 -15.39 -20.55 -2.47
C TYR A 83 -14.29 -19.48 -2.27
N PHE A 84 -13.04 -19.84 -2.54
CA PHE A 84 -11.85 -19.00 -2.25
C PHE A 84 -11.95 -17.56 -2.79
N TRP A 85 -12.46 -17.36 -4.00
CA TRP A 85 -12.60 -15.99 -4.57
C TRP A 85 -13.70 -15.15 -3.90
N HIS A 86 -14.67 -15.79 -3.24
CA HIS A 86 -15.61 -15.07 -2.36
C HIS A 86 -14.92 -14.66 -1.05
N PHE A 87 -14.00 -15.48 -0.54
CA PHE A 87 -13.16 -15.10 0.60
C PHE A 87 -12.23 -13.92 0.27
N THR A 88 -11.66 -13.85 -0.94
CA THR A 88 -10.89 -12.67 -1.37
C THR A 88 -11.76 -11.41 -1.47
N LEU A 89 -13.03 -11.55 -1.86
CA LEU A 89 -14.00 -10.44 -1.81
C LEU A 89 -14.24 -9.98 -0.37
N VAL A 90 -14.42 -10.90 0.59
CA VAL A 90 -14.60 -10.55 2.00
C VAL A 90 -13.41 -9.76 2.54
N ILE A 91 -12.17 -10.17 2.22
CA ILE A 91 -10.96 -9.42 2.59
C ILE A 91 -10.99 -8.01 1.98
N THR A 92 -11.29 -7.90 0.67
CA THR A 92 -11.37 -6.59 0.00
C THR A 92 -12.45 -5.70 0.61
N LEU A 93 -13.60 -6.24 0.98
CA LEU A 93 -14.67 -5.50 1.66
C LEU A 93 -14.24 -5.04 3.06
N PHE A 94 -13.50 -5.86 3.80
CA PHE A 94 -12.95 -5.48 5.10
C PHE A 94 -11.97 -4.29 4.98
N ILE A 95 -11.06 -4.33 4.00
CA ILE A 95 -10.13 -3.23 3.71
C ILE A 95 -10.89 -1.98 3.30
N LEU A 96 -11.81 -2.10 2.33
CA LEU A 96 -12.63 -0.99 1.82
C LEU A 96 -13.39 -0.30 2.94
N THR A 97 -14.15 -1.05 3.74
CA THR A 97 -14.98 -0.50 4.82
C THR A 97 -14.14 0.18 5.90
N SER A 98 -13.03 -0.45 6.29
CA SER A 98 -12.09 0.10 7.27
C SER A 98 -11.43 1.39 6.78
N LEU A 99 -10.94 1.41 5.54
CA LEU A 99 -10.36 2.62 4.95
C LEU A 99 -11.42 3.72 4.79
N ILE A 100 -12.63 3.42 4.33
CA ILE A 100 -13.71 4.41 4.24
C ILE A 100 -14.03 5.01 5.60
N PHE A 101 -14.06 4.19 6.66
CA PHE A 101 -14.27 4.67 8.04
C PHE A 101 -13.19 5.68 8.46
N ILE A 102 -11.92 5.39 8.18
CA ILE A 102 -10.78 6.27 8.47
C ILE A 102 -10.82 7.53 7.60
N LEU A 103 -10.92 7.38 6.28
CA LEU A 103 -10.83 8.46 5.31
C LEU A 103 -11.97 9.46 5.43
N LYS A 104 -13.20 9.04 5.75
CA LYS A 104 -14.30 9.97 6.03
C LYS A 104 -14.02 10.92 7.19
N LYS A 105 -13.20 10.48 8.15
CA LYS A 105 -12.84 11.26 9.33
C LYS A 105 -11.61 12.15 9.10
N TYR A 106 -10.64 11.64 8.35
CA TYR A 106 -9.30 12.24 8.27
C TYR A 106 -8.94 12.80 6.90
N SER A 107 -9.76 12.67 5.86
CA SER A 107 -9.48 13.23 4.54
C SER A 107 -10.57 14.22 4.11
N PRO A 108 -10.24 15.41 3.58
CA PRO A 108 -11.21 16.28 2.91
C PRO A 108 -11.79 15.65 1.63
N TYR A 109 -11.04 14.74 1.00
CA TYR A 109 -11.39 14.05 -0.24
C TYR A 109 -11.24 12.52 -0.03
N PRO A 110 -12.19 11.88 0.66
CA PRO A 110 -12.09 10.47 1.00
C PRO A 110 -12.15 9.56 -0.23
N VAL A 111 -12.92 9.91 -1.27
CA VAL A 111 -13.01 9.10 -2.50
C VAL A 111 -11.76 9.28 -3.33
N PHE A 112 -11.20 10.50 -3.40
CA PHE A 112 -9.90 10.72 -4.04
C PHE A 112 -8.82 9.81 -3.46
N VAL A 113 -8.68 9.81 -2.12
CA VAL A 113 -7.67 8.98 -1.44
C VAL A 113 -7.94 7.49 -1.66
N LEU A 114 -9.21 7.07 -1.59
CA LEU A 114 -9.60 5.67 -1.80
C LEU A 114 -9.25 5.19 -3.22
N CYS A 115 -9.65 5.94 -4.25
CA CYS A 115 -9.35 5.62 -5.65
C CYS A 115 -7.84 5.52 -5.89
N VAL A 116 -7.07 6.51 -5.42
CA VAL A 116 -5.62 6.50 -5.63
C VAL A 116 -4.96 5.34 -4.89
N TYR A 117 -5.38 5.04 -3.66
CA TYR A 117 -4.83 3.92 -2.90
C TYR A 117 -4.96 2.59 -3.66
N PHE A 118 -6.14 2.30 -4.20
CA PHE A 118 -6.35 1.05 -4.96
C PHE A 118 -5.62 0.99 -6.31
N LEU A 119 -5.06 2.11 -6.79
CA LEU A 119 -4.18 2.14 -7.96
C LEU A 119 -2.71 2.01 -7.58
N VAL A 120 -2.25 2.84 -6.62
CA VAL A 120 -0.85 2.83 -6.17
C VAL A 120 -0.51 1.50 -5.48
N SER A 121 -1.45 0.96 -4.70
CA SER A 121 -1.28 -0.31 -3.98
C SER A 121 -1.92 -1.50 -4.71
N PHE A 122 -2.19 -1.41 -6.02
CA PHE A 122 -2.94 -2.44 -6.75
C PHE A 122 -2.35 -3.84 -6.58
N GLY A 123 -1.04 -4.00 -6.83
CA GLY A 123 -0.35 -5.29 -6.69
C GLY A 123 -0.48 -5.89 -5.29
N PHE A 124 -0.32 -5.09 -4.24
CA PHE A 124 -0.46 -5.55 -2.85
C PHE A 124 -1.89 -5.95 -2.49
N ASN A 125 -2.91 -5.24 -2.99
CA ASN A 125 -4.31 -5.59 -2.77
C ASN A 125 -4.71 -6.88 -3.51
N VAL A 126 -4.01 -7.22 -4.59
CA VAL A 126 -4.24 -8.45 -5.37
C VAL A 126 -3.44 -9.64 -4.86
N GLU A 127 -2.16 -9.47 -4.54
CA GLU A 127 -1.26 -10.58 -4.19
C GLU A 127 -1.11 -10.75 -2.68
N ALA A 128 -0.77 -9.68 -1.97
CA ALA A 128 -0.31 -9.73 -0.59
C ALA A 128 -1.45 -9.69 0.43
N LEU A 129 -2.41 -10.61 0.31
CA LEU A 129 -3.63 -10.68 1.14
C LEU A 129 -3.36 -10.56 2.65
N ARG A 130 -2.35 -11.27 3.14
CA ARG A 130 -1.93 -11.25 4.55
C ARG A 130 -1.47 -9.87 5.00
N GLN A 131 -0.62 -9.25 4.20
CA GLN A 131 -0.04 -7.96 4.50
C GLN A 131 -1.08 -6.84 4.46
N ILE A 132 -1.99 -6.86 3.49
CA ILE A 132 -2.99 -5.80 3.35
C ILE A 132 -4.03 -5.84 4.49
N VAL A 133 -4.31 -7.02 5.05
CA VAL A 133 -5.09 -7.17 6.29
C VAL A 133 -4.33 -6.53 7.47
N ALA A 134 -3.03 -6.79 7.60
CA ALA A 134 -2.21 -6.17 8.64
C ALA A 134 -2.13 -4.64 8.50
N VAL A 135 -2.03 -4.11 7.28
CA VAL A 135 -2.09 -2.67 6.97
C VAL A 135 -3.44 -2.08 7.42
N THR A 136 -4.53 -2.81 7.19
CA THR A 136 -5.86 -2.38 7.65
C THR A 136 -5.93 -2.28 9.18
N PHE A 137 -5.41 -3.28 9.89
CA PHE A 137 -5.30 -3.23 11.36
C PHE A 137 -4.45 -2.05 11.84
N PHE A 138 -3.36 -1.72 11.14
CA PHE A 138 -2.57 -0.53 11.48
C PHE A 138 -3.37 0.76 11.40
N TYR A 139 -4.18 0.97 10.36
CA TYR A 139 -5.00 2.18 10.27
C TYR A 139 -6.13 2.23 11.31
N LEU A 140 -6.70 1.09 11.68
CA LEU A 140 -7.62 1.00 12.82
C LEU A 140 -6.89 1.34 14.13
N ALA A 141 -5.68 0.84 14.33
CA ALA A 141 -4.82 1.16 15.46
C ALA A 141 -4.53 2.66 15.50
N LEU A 142 -4.12 3.28 14.39
CA LEU A 142 -3.87 4.72 14.31
C LEU A 142 -5.09 5.54 14.74
N ASN A 143 -6.32 5.14 14.39
CA ASN A 143 -7.51 5.83 14.90
C ASN A 143 -7.68 5.72 16.42
N PHE A 144 -7.26 4.62 17.05
CA PHE A 144 -7.19 4.55 18.52
C PHE A 144 -6.11 5.45 19.10
N TYR A 145 -4.92 5.48 18.48
CA TYR A 145 -3.84 6.37 18.89
C TYR A 145 -4.23 7.85 18.80
N LEU A 146 -4.88 8.25 17.70
CA LEU A 146 -5.39 9.60 17.49
C LEU A 146 -6.52 9.98 18.47
N LYS A 147 -7.15 9.00 19.12
CA LYS A 147 -8.14 9.19 20.20
C LYS A 147 -7.51 9.00 21.60
N GLU A 148 -6.19 9.01 21.70
CA GLU A 148 -5.42 8.83 22.94
C GLU A 148 -5.65 7.47 23.63
N LYS A 149 -6.19 6.48 22.91
CA LYS A 149 -6.41 5.12 23.41
C LYS A 149 -5.19 4.23 23.14
N ASN A 150 -4.05 4.57 23.75
CA ASN A 150 -2.76 3.93 23.49
C ASN A 150 -2.75 2.40 23.72
N ARG A 151 -3.45 1.91 24.74
CA ARG A 151 -3.56 0.46 24.99
C ARG A 151 -4.21 -0.28 23.80
N LEU A 152 -5.27 0.30 23.24
CA LEU A 152 -5.95 -0.26 22.07
C LEU A 152 -5.10 -0.14 20.81
N TYR A 153 -4.28 0.91 20.68
CA TYR A 153 -3.30 0.99 19.59
C TYR A 153 -2.36 -0.22 19.58
N TYR A 154 -1.68 -0.49 20.70
CA TYR A 154 -0.72 -1.60 20.78
C TYR A 154 -1.40 -2.95 20.60
N LEU A 155 -2.55 -3.18 21.24
CA LEU A 155 -3.32 -4.41 21.06
C LEU A 155 -3.72 -4.63 19.60
N THR A 156 -4.18 -3.58 18.92
CA THR A 156 -4.60 -3.68 17.51
C THR A 156 -3.41 -3.95 16.58
N CYS A 157 -2.23 -3.36 16.84
CA CYS A 157 -1.00 -3.68 16.11
C CYS A 157 -0.56 -5.14 16.34
N LEU A 158 -0.67 -5.66 17.56
CA LEU A 158 -0.38 -7.06 17.87
C LEU A 158 -1.34 -8.02 17.15
N ILE A 159 -2.63 -7.68 17.08
CA ILE A 159 -3.60 -8.42 16.27
C ILE A 159 -3.19 -8.39 14.78
N GLY A 160 -2.80 -7.23 14.25
CA GLY A 160 -2.28 -7.10 12.89
C GLY A 160 -1.05 -8.00 12.64
N ALA A 161 -0.18 -8.16 13.63
CA ALA A 161 0.99 -9.04 13.55
C ALA A 161 0.63 -10.54 13.45
N LEU A 162 -0.57 -10.93 13.88
CA LEU A 162 -1.08 -12.29 13.64
C LEU A 162 -1.39 -12.56 12.17
N PHE A 163 -1.56 -11.51 11.35
CA PHE A 163 -1.78 -11.65 9.90
C PHE A 163 -0.49 -11.47 9.11
N HIS A 164 0.40 -10.59 9.56
CA HIS A 164 1.70 -10.40 8.92
C HIS A 164 2.73 -9.86 9.92
N ILE A 165 3.85 -10.56 10.09
CA ILE A 165 4.83 -10.28 11.14
C ILE A 165 5.41 -8.86 11.11
N SER A 166 5.49 -8.24 9.92
CA SER A 166 6.03 -6.88 9.78
C SER A 166 5.23 -5.82 10.55
N ALA A 167 3.98 -6.09 10.93
CA ALA A 167 3.19 -5.18 11.75
C ALA A 167 3.75 -4.97 13.17
N LEU A 168 4.62 -5.87 13.67
CA LEU A 168 5.33 -5.66 14.94
C LEU A 168 6.20 -4.39 14.93
N LEU A 169 6.73 -4.02 13.77
CA LEU A 169 7.55 -2.80 13.63
C LEU A 169 6.72 -1.53 13.76
N LEU A 170 5.39 -1.64 13.73
CA LEU A 170 4.51 -0.50 13.95
C LEU A 170 4.39 -0.19 15.45
N LEU A 171 4.73 -1.11 16.35
CA LEU A 171 4.72 -0.84 17.79
C LEU A 171 5.68 0.32 18.17
N ILE A 172 6.76 0.51 17.42
CA ILE A 172 7.70 1.62 17.64
C ILE A 172 7.26 2.92 16.95
N PHE A 173 6.21 2.92 16.12
CA PHE A 173 5.78 4.11 15.38
C PHE A 173 5.49 5.34 16.26
N PRO A 174 4.85 5.23 17.45
CA PRO A 174 4.62 6.39 18.33
C PRO A 174 5.88 7.16 18.73
N PHE A 175 7.05 6.50 18.73
CA PHE A 175 8.34 7.15 19.00
C PHE A 175 8.67 8.23 17.96
N PHE A 176 8.28 8.02 16.70
CA PHE A 176 8.54 8.94 15.59
C PHE A 176 7.62 10.17 15.60
N ILE A 177 6.55 10.15 16.40
CA ILE A 177 5.55 11.23 16.51
C ILE A 177 6.00 12.26 17.57
N LYS A 178 7.23 12.75 17.41
CA LYS A 178 7.82 13.78 18.27
C LYS A 178 8.45 14.85 17.39
N ARG A 179 8.20 16.13 17.70
CA ARG A 179 8.71 17.26 16.89
C ARG A 179 10.23 17.21 16.70
N LYS A 180 10.98 16.81 17.74
CA LYS A 180 12.44 16.63 17.66
C LYS A 180 12.81 15.51 16.69
N ILE A 181 12.13 14.36 16.76
CA ILE A 181 12.36 13.21 15.88
C ILE A 181 12.00 13.53 14.42
N ILE A 182 10.92 14.29 14.18
CA ILE A 182 10.58 14.75 12.82
C ILE A 182 11.67 15.66 12.25
N LYS A 183 12.25 16.56 13.05
CA LYS A 183 13.39 17.39 12.59
C LYS A 183 14.60 16.50 12.21
N ILE A 184 14.92 15.52 13.04
CA ILE A 184 15.99 14.55 12.76
C ILE A 184 15.66 13.75 11.49
N GLY A 185 14.43 13.27 11.33
CA GLY A 185 14.00 12.50 10.16
C GLY A 185 14.08 13.29 8.85
N ARG A 186 13.86 14.62 8.88
CA ARG A 186 14.05 15.48 7.71
C ARG A 186 15.52 15.66 7.36
N PHE A 187 16.37 15.86 8.37
CA PHE A 187 17.81 15.92 8.18
C PHE A 187 18.35 14.59 7.65
N SER A 188 17.90 13.47 8.23
CA SER A 188 18.18 12.11 7.79
C SER A 188 17.77 11.89 6.33
N LEU A 189 16.58 12.32 5.93
CA LEU A 189 16.13 12.27 4.53
C LEU A 189 17.06 13.06 3.60
N LEU A 190 17.45 14.27 3.98
CA LEU A 190 18.39 15.08 3.18
C LEU A 190 19.74 14.39 3.03
N VAL A 191 20.31 13.87 4.12
CA VAL A 191 21.56 13.10 4.10
C VAL A 191 21.41 11.86 3.22
N GLY A 192 20.30 11.12 3.35
CA GLY A 192 20.01 9.95 2.52
C GLY A 192 19.96 10.27 1.03
N VAL A 193 19.32 11.39 0.65
CA VAL A 193 19.29 11.86 -0.74
C VAL A 193 20.69 12.22 -1.24
N LEU A 194 21.47 12.97 -0.45
CA LEU A 194 22.85 13.32 -0.82
C LEU A 194 23.73 12.08 -1.00
N LEU A 195 23.60 11.08 -0.12
CA LEU A 195 24.32 9.81 -0.21
C LEU A 195 23.88 9.02 -1.46
N ALA A 196 22.58 8.96 -1.75
CA ALA A 196 22.06 8.27 -2.93
C ALA A 196 22.50 8.93 -4.25
N LEU A 197 22.69 10.26 -4.27
CA LEU A 197 23.21 10.98 -5.45
C LEU A 197 24.66 10.62 -5.78
N VAL A 198 25.44 10.15 -4.80
CA VAL A 198 26.83 9.69 -4.98
C VAL A 198 26.95 8.16 -4.85
N ASP A 199 25.82 7.44 -4.97
CA ASP A 199 25.72 5.98 -4.88
C ASP A 199 26.35 5.36 -3.61
N ILE A 200 26.24 6.05 -2.47
CA ILE A 200 26.67 5.54 -1.17
C ILE A 200 25.46 4.99 -0.41
N TYR A 201 25.51 3.69 -0.11
CA TYR A 201 24.43 2.99 0.62
C TYR A 201 24.98 2.29 1.88
N PRO A 202 24.99 2.98 3.04
CA PRO A 202 25.62 2.47 4.26
C PRO A 202 25.04 1.15 4.77
N LEU A 203 23.72 0.96 4.69
CA LEU A 203 23.07 -0.26 5.16
C LEU A 203 23.43 -1.47 4.28
N GLY A 204 23.54 -1.30 2.96
CA GLY A 204 24.03 -2.35 2.06
C GLY A 204 25.45 -2.77 2.40
N LYS A 205 26.35 -1.81 2.69
CA LYS A 205 27.72 -2.10 3.14
C LYS A 205 27.73 -2.82 4.49
N LEU A 206 26.89 -2.40 5.44
CA LEU A 206 26.77 -3.04 6.74
C LEU A 206 26.31 -4.50 6.61
N PHE A 207 25.28 -4.79 5.81
CA PHE A 207 24.82 -6.17 5.64
C PHE A 207 25.86 -7.07 4.98
N LYS A 208 26.64 -6.54 4.02
CA LYS A 208 27.78 -7.27 3.44
C LYS A 208 28.83 -7.59 4.50
N LEU A 209 29.18 -6.64 5.38
CA LEU A 209 30.10 -6.88 6.50
C LEU A 209 29.57 -7.95 7.47
N VAL A 210 28.28 -7.87 7.84
CA VAL A 210 27.66 -8.87 8.73
C VAL A 210 27.65 -10.25 8.07
N ALA A 211 27.39 -10.35 6.76
CA ALA A 211 27.40 -11.61 6.03
C ALA A 211 28.77 -12.30 6.01
N LEU A 212 29.86 -11.52 6.04
CA LEU A 212 31.23 -12.06 6.12
C LEU A 212 31.55 -12.66 7.49
N ILE A 213 30.95 -12.12 8.55
CA ILE A 213 31.21 -12.53 9.95
C ILE A 213 30.24 -13.64 10.38
N TYR A 214 29.01 -13.62 9.87
CA TYR A 214 27.94 -14.51 10.29
C TYR A 214 27.27 -15.18 9.10
N SER A 215 27.61 -16.46 8.89
CA SER A 215 27.02 -17.30 7.85
C SER A 215 25.58 -17.66 8.19
N ASN A 216 24.65 -16.84 7.72
CA ASN A 216 23.23 -17.06 7.89
C ASN A 216 22.49 -16.96 6.55
N PRO A 217 21.66 -17.96 6.18
CA PRO A 217 20.93 -17.97 4.91
C PRO A 217 20.05 -16.72 4.67
N TYR A 218 19.46 -16.14 5.72
CA TYR A 218 18.66 -14.93 5.60
C TYR A 218 19.51 -13.69 5.29
N ILE A 219 20.68 -13.58 5.93
CA ILE A 219 21.62 -12.47 5.67
C ILE A 219 22.19 -12.60 4.26
N TYR A 220 22.53 -13.82 3.83
CA TYR A 220 22.97 -14.06 2.47
C TYR A 220 21.91 -13.67 1.44
N LYS A 221 20.63 -14.02 1.69
CA LYS A 221 19.51 -13.60 0.85
C LYS A 221 19.31 -12.08 0.81
N LEU A 222 19.49 -11.38 1.93
CA LEU A 222 19.48 -9.91 1.98
C LEU A 222 20.61 -9.32 1.14
N VAL A 223 21.83 -9.86 1.25
CA VAL A 223 22.97 -9.41 0.46
C VAL A 223 22.73 -9.62 -1.03
N LEU A 224 22.24 -10.81 -1.45
CA LEU A 224 21.86 -11.08 -2.84
C LEU A 224 20.87 -10.06 -3.40
N TYR A 225 19.85 -9.69 -2.61
CA TYR A 225 18.90 -8.65 -3.02
C TYR A 225 19.53 -7.26 -3.17
N SER A 226 20.60 -6.96 -2.43
CA SER A 226 21.34 -5.70 -2.52
C SER A 226 22.49 -5.69 -3.53
N SER A 227 22.96 -6.87 -3.96
CA SER A 227 24.18 -7.03 -4.76
C SER A 227 23.92 -7.39 -6.22
N GLY A 228 22.67 -7.62 -6.62
CA GLY A 228 22.35 -7.89 -8.02
C GLY A 228 22.74 -6.71 -8.91
N GLU A 229 23.38 -6.99 -10.05
CA GLU A 229 23.74 -6.02 -11.10
C GLU A 229 22.54 -5.20 -11.63
N LEU A 230 21.31 -5.55 -11.21
CA LEU A 230 20.05 -4.88 -11.49
C LEU A 230 19.67 -3.79 -10.47
N SER A 231 20.47 -3.54 -9.42
CA SER A 231 20.15 -2.49 -8.44
C SER A 231 20.46 -1.11 -9.03
N GLY A 232 19.54 -0.60 -9.86
CA GLY A 232 19.54 0.80 -10.27
C GLY A 232 19.50 1.74 -9.05
N SER A 233 19.72 3.04 -9.27
CA SER A 233 19.69 4.03 -8.20
C SER A 233 18.41 3.93 -7.37
N VAL A 234 18.56 4.04 -6.04
CA VAL A 234 17.42 4.07 -5.10
C VAL A 234 16.47 5.25 -5.40
N LEU A 235 16.97 6.29 -6.05
CA LEU A 235 16.20 7.45 -6.54
C LEU A 235 15.33 7.07 -7.74
N SER A 236 14.41 6.14 -7.53
CA SER A 236 13.38 5.77 -8.49
C SER A 236 12.45 6.95 -8.77
N PHE A 237 11.80 6.93 -9.94
CA PHE A 237 10.76 7.90 -10.31
C PHE A 237 9.70 8.07 -9.21
N ASN A 238 9.29 6.97 -8.58
CA ASN A 238 8.30 6.97 -7.52
C ASN A 238 8.83 7.66 -6.24
N LEU A 239 10.06 7.36 -5.82
CA LEU A 239 10.66 8.00 -4.65
C LEU A 239 10.85 9.50 -4.87
N MET A 240 11.36 9.90 -6.04
CA MET A 240 11.52 11.32 -6.39
C MET A 240 10.19 12.07 -6.33
N PHE A 241 9.10 11.45 -6.82
CA PHE A 241 7.78 12.06 -6.72
C PHE A 241 7.26 12.12 -5.28
N LYS A 242 7.43 11.08 -4.47
CA LYS A 242 7.10 11.12 -3.03
C LYS A 242 7.85 12.25 -2.32
N ILE A 243 9.14 12.44 -2.62
CA ILE A 243 9.96 13.55 -2.07
C ILE A 243 9.40 14.90 -2.54
N LEU A 244 9.07 15.05 -3.82
CA LEU A 244 8.44 16.27 -4.35
C LEU A 244 7.14 16.61 -3.61
N ILE A 245 6.27 15.62 -3.39
CA ILE A 245 5.02 15.79 -2.62
C ILE A 245 5.31 16.22 -1.18
N TYR A 246 6.32 15.66 -0.53
CA TYR A 246 6.73 16.08 0.81
C TYR A 246 7.26 17.52 0.83
N CYS A 247 8.08 17.91 -0.15
CA CYS A 247 8.54 19.29 -0.31
C CYS A 247 7.37 20.27 -0.51
N LEU A 248 6.38 19.90 -1.33
CA LEU A 248 5.15 20.67 -1.51
C LEU A 248 4.35 20.78 -0.22
N PHE A 249 4.24 19.70 0.56
CA PHE A 249 3.61 19.72 1.88
C PHE A 249 4.32 20.70 2.82
N ILE A 250 5.65 20.66 2.90
CA ILE A 250 6.42 21.57 3.77
C ILE A 250 6.24 23.02 3.34
N LYS A 251 6.35 23.33 2.04
CA LYS A 251 6.13 24.67 1.48
C LYS A 251 4.74 25.20 1.80
N ASN A 252 3.73 24.33 1.73
CA ASN A 252 2.33 24.68 1.92
C ASN A 252 1.80 24.43 3.35
N LYS A 253 2.69 24.06 4.29
CA LYS A 253 2.30 23.55 5.61
C LYS A 253 1.43 24.54 6.38
N ARG A 254 1.73 25.84 6.31
CA ARG A 254 0.93 26.89 6.97
C ARG A 254 -0.52 26.88 6.50
N ASN A 255 -0.77 26.80 5.20
CA ASN A 255 -2.12 26.77 4.65
C ASN A 255 -2.85 25.48 5.00
N VAL A 256 -2.13 24.35 5.02
CA VAL A 256 -2.68 23.06 5.49
C VAL A 256 -3.10 23.15 6.96
N LEU A 257 -2.25 23.69 7.84
CA LEU A 257 -2.57 23.89 9.26
C LEU A 257 -3.81 24.80 9.43
N LEU A 258 -3.89 25.90 8.67
CA LEU A 258 -5.04 26.81 8.69
C LEU A 258 -6.33 26.12 8.21
N TYR A 259 -6.25 25.31 7.16
CA TYR A 259 -7.39 24.53 6.66
C TYR A 259 -7.90 23.54 7.71
N PHE A 260 -6.99 22.83 8.38
CA PHE A 260 -7.33 21.91 9.47
C PHE A 260 -7.99 22.61 10.65
N ALA A 261 -7.42 23.73 11.09
CA ALA A 261 -7.95 24.52 12.20
C ALA A 261 -9.39 25.00 11.89
N LYS A 262 -9.65 25.46 10.66
CA LYS A 262 -10.99 25.86 10.21
C LYS A 262 -12.02 24.72 10.26
N ARG A 263 -11.59 23.46 10.18
CA ARG A 263 -12.47 22.29 10.29
C ARG A 263 -12.61 21.75 11.72
N GLY A 264 -12.02 22.42 12.72
CA GLY A 264 -12.03 21.94 14.11
C GLY A 264 -11.29 20.62 14.32
N VAL A 265 -10.40 20.24 13.40
CA VAL A 265 -9.64 18.99 13.48
C VAL A 265 -8.32 19.25 14.21
N SER A 266 -7.97 18.39 15.17
CA SER A 266 -6.75 18.52 15.95
C SER A 266 -5.48 18.54 15.08
N LEU A 267 -4.61 19.53 15.33
CA LEU A 267 -3.31 19.63 14.66
C LEU A 267 -2.38 18.44 14.99
N PHE A 268 -2.67 17.70 16.06
CA PHE A 268 -1.97 16.46 16.37
C PHE A 268 -2.09 15.44 15.24
N TYR A 269 -3.21 15.42 14.51
CA TYR A 269 -3.42 14.43 13.44
C TYR A 269 -2.45 14.66 12.28
N ILE A 270 -2.20 15.92 11.94
CA ILE A 270 -1.22 16.32 10.93
C ILE A 270 0.18 15.86 11.33
N LEU A 271 0.53 16.00 12.61
CA LEU A 271 1.81 15.55 13.14
C LEU A 271 1.99 14.04 12.97
N VAL A 272 0.94 13.26 13.21
CA VAL A 272 0.95 11.79 13.04
C VAL A 272 1.10 11.41 11.57
N PHE A 273 0.30 11.99 10.67
CA PHE A 273 0.41 11.68 9.24
C PHE A 273 1.75 12.16 8.65
N GLU A 274 2.29 13.29 9.12
CA GLU A 274 3.61 13.78 8.72
C GLU A 274 4.71 12.83 9.19
N ALA A 275 4.64 12.33 10.42
CA ALA A 275 5.60 11.35 10.93
C ALA A 275 5.54 10.04 10.12
N ALA A 276 4.34 9.55 9.79
CA ALA A 276 4.15 8.37 8.95
C ALA A 276 4.75 8.56 7.55
N PHE A 277 4.44 9.67 6.88
CA PHE A 277 4.95 9.94 5.54
C PHE A 277 6.47 10.16 5.55
N LEU A 278 7.02 10.87 6.55
CA LEU A 278 8.46 11.04 6.66
C LEU A 278 9.19 9.73 6.97
N LEU A 279 8.59 8.86 7.77
CA LEU A 279 9.13 7.52 8.05
C LEU A 279 9.17 6.68 6.76
N MET A 280 8.11 6.70 5.96
CA MET A 280 8.04 6.06 4.64
C MET A 280 9.22 6.51 3.75
N LEU A 281 9.45 7.82 3.63
CA LEU A 281 10.56 8.37 2.83
C LEU A 281 11.94 7.95 3.34
N ASN A 282 12.12 7.89 4.65
CA ASN A 282 13.37 7.41 5.24
C ASN A 282 13.57 5.92 4.97
N ILE A 283 12.50 5.12 5.04
CA ILE A 283 12.58 3.70 4.69
C ILE A 283 12.96 3.54 3.22
N ASP A 284 12.30 4.25 2.31
CA ASP A 284 12.62 4.19 0.87
C ASP A 284 14.05 4.56 0.55
N ILE A 285 14.57 5.65 1.13
CA ILE A 285 15.92 6.11 0.79
C ILE A 285 17.01 5.20 1.35
N PHE A 286 16.82 4.62 2.54
CA PHE A 286 17.85 3.81 3.19
C PHE A 286 17.71 2.31 2.93
N LEU A 287 16.49 1.82 2.71
CA LEU A 287 16.18 0.41 2.48
C LEU A 287 15.73 0.13 1.04
N GLY A 288 15.68 1.12 0.15
CA GLY A 288 15.24 0.94 -1.25
C GLY A 288 16.07 -0.05 -2.07
N GLN A 289 17.35 -0.29 -1.70
CA GLN A 289 18.15 -1.37 -2.30
C GLN A 289 17.56 -2.77 -2.02
N PHE A 290 16.77 -2.89 -0.96
CA PHE A 290 16.05 -4.10 -0.58
C PHE A 290 14.60 -3.95 -1.03
N GLY A 291 14.37 -3.92 -2.35
CA GLY A 291 13.09 -3.52 -2.96
C GLY A 291 11.85 -4.21 -2.34
N THR A 292 11.92 -5.52 -2.08
CA THR A 292 10.82 -6.27 -1.42
C THR A 292 10.57 -5.79 0.01
N ILE A 293 11.60 -5.42 0.76
CA ILE A 293 11.46 -4.94 2.14
C ILE A 293 10.87 -3.52 2.12
N SER A 294 11.45 -2.62 1.32
CA SER A 294 11.01 -1.23 1.23
C SER A 294 9.55 -1.14 0.81
N SER A 295 9.18 -1.81 -0.29
CA SER A 295 7.80 -1.83 -0.80
C SER A 295 6.79 -2.39 0.21
N ARG A 296 7.20 -3.36 1.04
CA ARG A 296 6.32 -3.90 2.09
C ARG A 296 6.07 -2.91 3.23
N PHE A 297 7.07 -2.10 3.56
CA PHE A 297 6.91 -1.05 4.57
C PHE A 297 6.13 0.14 4.06
N ASP A 298 6.39 0.52 2.81
CA ASP A 298 5.66 1.57 2.10
C ASP A 298 4.15 1.41 2.25
N GLU A 299 3.65 0.20 2.05
CA GLU A 299 2.22 -0.10 2.06
C GLU A 299 1.52 0.35 3.35
N TYR A 300 2.20 0.27 4.51
CA TYR A 300 1.64 0.75 5.77
C TYR A 300 1.43 2.26 5.80
N PHE A 301 2.22 3.04 5.04
CA PHE A 301 2.24 4.49 5.12
C PHE A 301 1.62 5.20 3.92
N ILE A 302 1.27 4.48 2.84
CA ILE A 302 0.63 5.05 1.65
C ILE A 302 -0.65 5.83 2.00
N PRO A 303 -1.64 5.31 2.76
CA PRO A 303 -2.83 6.11 3.08
C PRO A 303 -2.52 7.39 3.88
N ALA A 304 -1.49 7.39 4.74
CA ALA A 304 -1.06 8.61 5.43
C ALA A 304 -0.48 9.66 4.46
N MET A 305 0.34 9.24 3.50
CA MET A 305 0.81 10.11 2.41
C MET A 305 -0.37 10.69 1.60
N LEU A 306 -1.33 9.85 1.21
CA LEU A 306 -2.46 10.28 0.40
C LEU A 306 -3.41 11.23 1.16
N ILE A 307 -3.57 11.04 2.47
CA ILE A 307 -4.26 12.01 3.33
C ILE A 307 -3.52 13.35 3.30
N ILE A 308 -2.19 13.38 3.40
CA ILE A 308 -1.42 14.62 3.26
C ILE A 308 -1.67 15.28 1.89
N VAL A 309 -1.62 14.50 0.80
CA VAL A 309 -1.91 15.01 -0.56
C VAL A 309 -3.29 15.65 -0.63
N SER A 310 -4.32 15.01 -0.08
CA SER A 310 -5.68 15.55 -0.12
C SER A 310 -5.79 16.88 0.64
N TYR A 311 -5.01 17.08 1.71
CA TYR A 311 -4.93 18.36 2.41
C TYR A 311 -4.11 19.43 1.68
N ILE A 312 -3.04 19.05 0.98
CA ILE A 312 -2.33 19.99 0.09
C ILE A 312 -3.33 20.53 -0.93
N ILE A 313 -4.10 19.66 -1.59
CA ILE A 313 -5.14 20.03 -2.55
C ILE A 313 -6.19 20.94 -1.90
N ALA A 314 -6.72 20.56 -0.74
CA ALA A 314 -7.81 21.29 -0.08
C ALA A 314 -7.42 22.70 0.40
N SER A 315 -6.14 22.89 0.73
CA SER A 315 -5.64 24.15 1.27
C SER A 315 -5.59 25.32 0.27
N TYR A 316 -5.67 25.05 -1.03
CA TYR A 316 -5.77 26.11 -2.05
C TYR A 316 -7.15 26.76 -2.02
N ASN A 317 -7.23 28.09 -2.12
CA ASN A 317 -8.50 28.80 -2.00
C ASN A 317 -9.43 28.60 -3.22
N LYS A 318 -8.88 28.70 -4.44
CA LYS A 318 -9.65 28.63 -5.69
C LYS A 318 -9.92 27.17 -6.08
N ARG A 319 -11.19 26.83 -6.35
CA ARG A 319 -11.61 25.48 -6.79
C ARG A 319 -10.86 24.99 -8.02
N HIS A 320 -10.65 25.85 -9.02
CA HIS A 320 -9.87 25.51 -10.21
C HIS A 320 -8.46 25.02 -9.87
N ASN A 321 -7.75 25.66 -8.93
CA ASN A 321 -6.41 25.25 -8.53
C ASN A 321 -6.42 23.87 -7.83
N ARG A 322 -7.46 23.57 -7.05
CA ARG A 322 -7.62 22.27 -6.40
C ARG A 322 -7.79 21.17 -7.45
N THR A 323 -8.67 21.40 -8.41
CA THR A 323 -8.94 20.46 -9.50
C THR A 323 -7.71 20.28 -10.38
N LEU A 324 -7.01 21.35 -10.75
CA LEU A 324 -5.77 21.26 -11.53
C LEU A 324 -4.72 20.40 -10.81
N LEU A 325 -4.48 20.65 -9.52
CA LEU A 325 -3.52 19.87 -8.74
C LEU A 325 -3.92 18.40 -8.60
N ALA A 326 -5.22 18.13 -8.41
CA ALA A 326 -5.75 16.77 -8.37
C ALA A 326 -5.59 16.06 -9.72
N CYS A 327 -5.81 16.75 -10.84
CA CYS A 327 -5.60 16.22 -12.18
C CYS A 327 -4.12 15.93 -12.45
N CYS A 328 -3.20 16.83 -12.08
CA CYS A 328 -1.75 16.61 -12.20
C CYS A 328 -1.30 15.39 -11.39
N PHE A 329 -1.80 15.24 -10.17
CA PHE A 329 -1.51 14.07 -9.34
C PHE A 329 -2.12 12.80 -9.93
N SER A 330 -3.33 12.86 -10.49
CA SER A 330 -3.99 11.75 -11.16
C SER A 330 -3.24 11.31 -12.41
N LEU A 331 -2.71 12.26 -13.20
CA LEU A 331 -1.86 11.97 -14.35
C LEU A 331 -0.59 11.24 -13.91
N TYR A 332 0.07 11.69 -12.84
CA TYR A 332 1.21 10.97 -12.27
C TYR A 332 0.82 9.54 -11.86
N VAL A 333 -0.29 9.35 -11.14
CA VAL A 333 -0.75 8.02 -10.71
C VAL A 333 -1.02 7.13 -11.92
N PHE A 334 -1.62 7.67 -12.98
CA PHE A 334 -1.84 6.94 -14.23
C PHE A 334 -0.54 6.50 -14.88
N LEU A 335 0.44 7.41 -15.02
CA LEU A 335 1.76 7.09 -15.59
C LEU A 335 2.52 6.07 -14.73
N SER A 336 2.44 6.19 -13.40
CA SER A 336 3.02 5.21 -12.48
C SER A 336 2.34 3.85 -12.61
N PHE A 337 1.01 3.82 -12.76
CA PHE A 337 0.25 2.59 -12.94
C PHE A 337 0.59 1.93 -14.28
N GLN A 338 0.67 2.70 -15.37
CA GLN A 338 1.12 2.22 -16.66
C GLN A 338 2.53 1.58 -16.58
N ARG A 339 3.50 2.27 -15.96
CA ARG A 339 4.85 1.71 -15.75
C ARG A 339 4.84 0.42 -14.92
N PHE A 340 3.92 0.32 -13.95
CA PHE A 340 3.75 -0.88 -13.15
C PHE A 340 3.12 -2.02 -13.95
N THR A 341 2.22 -1.74 -14.90
CA THR A 341 1.59 -2.77 -15.72
C THR A 341 2.45 -3.19 -16.92
N ASP A 342 3.31 -2.32 -17.43
CA ASP A 342 4.11 -2.60 -18.63
C ASP A 342 5.32 -3.54 -18.40
N ASN A 343 5.57 -4.00 -17.16
CA ASN A 343 6.69 -4.90 -16.89
C ASN A 343 6.36 -6.38 -17.15
N ASP A 344 7.39 -7.17 -17.43
CA ASP A 344 7.28 -8.61 -17.78
C ASP A 344 6.56 -9.42 -16.69
N TYR A 345 6.79 -9.06 -15.42
CA TYR A 345 6.14 -9.72 -14.29
C TYR A 345 4.62 -9.54 -14.33
N PHE A 346 4.15 -8.31 -14.54
CA PHE A 346 2.73 -8.01 -14.62
C PHE A 346 2.10 -8.68 -15.85
N MET A 347 2.78 -8.63 -16.99
CA MET A 347 2.34 -9.30 -18.21
C MET A 347 2.18 -10.81 -18.02
N ALA A 348 3.12 -11.46 -17.33
CA ALA A 348 3.08 -12.91 -17.11
C ALA A 348 2.05 -13.35 -16.05
N GLN A 349 1.78 -12.51 -15.05
CA GLN A 349 1.04 -12.94 -13.84
C GLN A 349 -0.34 -12.29 -13.68
N PHE A 350 -0.63 -11.22 -14.43
CA PHE A 350 -1.88 -10.46 -14.32
C PHE A 350 -2.64 -10.38 -15.66
N VAL A 351 -2.07 -10.84 -16.76
CA VAL A 351 -2.71 -10.74 -18.09
C VAL A 351 -2.96 -12.15 -18.64
N PRO A 352 -4.18 -12.43 -19.16
CA PRO A 352 -5.37 -11.58 -19.14
C PRO A 352 -5.99 -11.42 -17.74
N TYR A 353 -6.72 -10.32 -17.54
CA TYR A 353 -7.56 -10.18 -16.35
C TYR A 353 -8.74 -11.15 -16.41
N SER A 354 -9.03 -11.80 -15.28
CA SER A 354 -10.12 -12.76 -15.12
C SER A 354 -10.92 -12.45 -13.85
N ASN A 355 -12.22 -12.75 -13.87
CA ASN A 355 -13.15 -12.46 -12.77
C ASN A 355 -13.97 -13.70 -12.41
N SER A 356 -14.11 -13.96 -11.11
CA SER A 356 -14.70 -15.21 -10.62
C SER A 356 -16.18 -15.37 -10.99
N ILE A 357 -16.93 -14.27 -11.17
CA ILE A 357 -18.32 -14.35 -11.64
C ILE A 357 -18.35 -14.79 -13.11
N ALA A 358 -17.49 -14.21 -13.95
CA ALA A 358 -17.42 -14.58 -15.37
C ALA A 358 -17.03 -16.05 -15.52
N GLU A 359 -16.05 -16.51 -14.77
CA GLU A 359 -15.63 -17.92 -14.74
C GLU A 359 -16.77 -18.86 -14.33
N MET A 360 -17.55 -18.50 -13.31
CA MET A 360 -18.70 -19.31 -12.88
C MET A 360 -19.81 -19.38 -13.95
N LEU A 361 -20.00 -18.31 -14.74
CA LEU A 361 -21.03 -18.25 -15.78
C LEU A 361 -20.64 -19.00 -17.06
N HIS A 362 -19.36 -18.98 -17.42
CA HIS A 362 -18.87 -19.59 -18.66
C HIS A 362 -18.52 -21.08 -18.52
N GLY A 363 -18.52 -21.62 -17.29
CA GLY A 363 -18.09 -22.99 -17.01
C GLY A 363 -16.58 -23.09 -17.07
N SER A 364 -15.95 -23.35 -15.92
CA SER A 364 -14.51 -23.19 -15.71
C SER A 364 -13.64 -23.81 -16.82
N SER A 365 -12.80 -23.01 -17.47
CA SER A 365 -11.54 -23.51 -18.01
C SER A 365 -10.47 -23.22 -16.96
N TYR A 366 -10.13 -24.21 -16.14
CA TYR A 366 -8.94 -24.14 -15.31
C TYR A 366 -7.74 -23.74 -16.17
N ASP A 367 -7.14 -22.58 -15.89
CA ASP A 367 -6.05 -22.04 -16.69
C ASP A 367 -4.74 -22.74 -16.28
N LEU A 368 -4.54 -23.94 -16.84
CA LEU A 368 -3.36 -24.76 -16.59
C LEU A 368 -2.07 -24.00 -16.98
N GLU A 369 -2.13 -23.15 -18.01
CA GLU A 369 -0.99 -22.32 -18.41
C GLU A 369 -0.63 -21.32 -17.29
N ARG A 370 -1.63 -20.66 -16.71
CA ARG A 370 -1.40 -19.72 -15.60
C ARG A 370 -0.88 -20.40 -14.35
N GLU A 371 -1.44 -21.54 -13.98
CA GLU A 371 -0.91 -22.29 -12.84
C GLU A 371 0.55 -22.72 -13.06
N ASN A 372 0.89 -23.17 -14.27
CA ASN A 372 2.26 -23.52 -14.64
C ASN A 372 3.19 -22.30 -14.61
N ALA A 373 2.73 -21.13 -15.05
CA ALA A 373 3.49 -19.88 -14.96
C ALA A 373 3.81 -19.49 -13.51
N VAL A 374 2.84 -19.66 -12.59
CA VAL A 374 3.04 -19.43 -11.15
C VAL A 374 4.02 -20.44 -10.55
N LYS A 375 3.87 -21.73 -10.89
CA LYS A 375 4.79 -22.79 -10.43
C LYS A 375 6.23 -22.54 -10.90
N LEU A 376 6.41 -22.17 -12.17
CA LEU A 376 7.71 -21.83 -12.74
C LEU A 376 8.33 -20.61 -12.03
N HIS A 377 7.53 -19.57 -11.75
CA HIS A 377 7.99 -18.40 -10.99
C HIS A 377 8.61 -18.79 -9.65
N TRP A 378 7.96 -19.69 -8.91
CA TRP A 378 8.46 -20.15 -7.61
C TRP A 378 9.64 -21.12 -7.72
N GLN A 379 9.72 -21.93 -8.78
CA GLN A 379 10.87 -22.81 -9.04
C GLN A 379 12.15 -22.02 -9.33
N LEU A 380 12.06 -20.94 -10.11
CA LEU A 380 13.22 -20.09 -10.46
C LEU A 380 13.74 -19.24 -9.29
N ARG A 381 13.01 -19.16 -8.17
CA ARG A 381 13.34 -18.33 -6.99
C ARG A 381 13.70 -19.13 -5.74
N LYS A 382 13.69 -20.46 -5.82
CA LYS A 382 14.29 -21.37 -4.84
C LYS A 382 15.79 -21.49 -5.12
#